data_AF-E6QRC6-F1
#
_entry.id   AF-E6QRC6-F1
#
_cell.length_a   1.000
_cell.length_b   1.000
_cell.length_c   1.000
_cell.angle_alpha   90.00
_cell.angle_beta   90.00
_cell.angle_gamma   90.00
#
_symmetry.space_group_name_H-M   'P 1'
#
loop_
_entity.id
_entity.type
_entity.pdbx_description
1 polymer ?
#
loop_
_entity_poly.entity_id
_entity_poly.type
_entity_poly.pdbx_seq_one_letter_code
_entity_poly.pdbx_strand_id
1 'polypeptide(L)'
;MSNIEIRDIKLTENMIQAIAKQAEAERDRRSKVIHADAEFQAAQTLVNAAAILASAPGGMQLRYLQTLAEIAVENNSTVVFPMPIDLIKPFLQIIEQEAKGKTTPS
;
A
#
# COMPACT_ATOMS: atom_id res chain seq x y z
N MET A 1 -35.34 20.06 -43.65
CA MET A 1 -34.93 20.21 -42.24
C MET A 1 -35.93 19.45 -41.40
N SER A 2 -35.55 18.33 -40.81
CA SER A 2 -36.43 17.53 -39.94
C SER A 2 -36.48 18.18 -38.56
N ASN A 3 -37.61 18.80 -38.24
CA ASN A 3 -37.89 19.38 -36.93
C ASN A 3 -38.03 18.24 -35.91
N ILE A 4 -37.07 18.12 -34.99
CA ILE A 4 -37.15 17.17 -33.88
C ILE A 4 -37.94 17.89 -32.78
N GLU A 5 -39.25 17.66 -32.75
CA GLU A 5 -40.08 18.05 -31.62
C GLU A 5 -39.74 17.17 -30.41
N ILE A 6 -39.25 17.79 -29.35
CA ILE A 6 -39.01 17.14 -28.07
C ILE A 6 -40.36 16.67 -27.54
N ARG A 7 -40.58 15.35 -27.50
CA ARG A 7 -41.70 14.76 -26.76
C ARG A 7 -41.31 14.74 -25.30
N ASP A 8 -42.09 15.40 -24.45
CA ASP A 8 -41.96 15.31 -23.00
C ASP A 8 -42.27 13.90 -22.53
N ILE A 9 -41.23 13.08 -22.37
CA ILE A 9 -41.35 11.75 -21.78
C ILE A 9 -41.45 11.93 -20.27
N LYS A 10 -42.65 11.76 -19.73
CA LYS A 10 -42.86 11.75 -18.27
C LYS A 10 -42.44 10.38 -17.73
N LEU A 11 -41.27 10.31 -17.09
CA LEU A 11 -40.85 9.10 -16.38
C LEU A 11 -41.76 8.84 -15.19
N THR A 12 -42.08 7.57 -14.95
CA THR A 12 -42.80 7.15 -13.74
C THR A 12 -41.86 7.16 -12.53
N GLU A 13 -42.40 7.38 -11.34
CA GLU A 13 -41.61 7.46 -10.09
C GLU A 13 -40.78 6.19 -9.85
N ASN A 14 -41.36 5.01 -10.13
CA ASN A 14 -40.66 3.72 -10.05
C ASN A 14 -39.46 3.63 -11.01
N MET A 15 -39.58 4.23 -12.21
CA MET A 15 -38.49 4.24 -13.20
C MET A 15 -37.35 5.15 -12.76
N ILE A 16 -37.66 6.31 -12.19
CA ILE A 16 -36.66 7.24 -11.65
C ILE A 16 -35.85 6.56 -10.53
N GLN A 17 -36.52 5.86 -9.62
CA GLN A 17 -35.86 5.11 -8.55
C GLN A 17 -34.99 3.96 -9.09
N ALA A 18 -35.48 3.21 -10.08
CA ALA A 18 -34.70 2.13 -10.70
C ALA A 18 -33.45 2.65 -11.42
N ILE A 19 -33.57 3.76 -12.15
CA ILE A 19 -32.45 4.43 -12.83
C ILE A 19 -31.45 4.97 -11.82
N ALA A 20 -31.91 5.61 -10.74
CA ALA A 20 -31.04 6.10 -9.67
C ALA A 20 -30.23 4.95 -9.04
N LYS A 21 -30.89 3.84 -8.71
CA LYS A 21 -30.24 2.64 -8.14
C LYS A 21 -29.21 2.02 -9.11
N GLN A 22 -29.53 1.98 -10.40
CA GLN A 22 -28.60 1.47 -11.41
C GLN A 22 -27.41 2.42 -11.62
N ALA A 23 -27.64 3.72 -11.63
CA ALA A 23 -26.60 4.73 -11.75
C ALA A 23 -25.63 4.68 -10.55
N GLU A 24 -26.16 4.49 -9.33
CA GLU A 24 -25.37 4.30 -8.13
C GLU A 24 -24.53 3.01 -8.19
N ALA A 25 -25.15 1.88 -8.58
CA ALA A 25 -24.45 0.61 -8.73
C ALA A 25 -23.32 0.68 -9.77
N GLU A 26 -23.54 1.32 -10.92
CA GLU A 26 -22.50 1.48 -11.94
C GLU A 26 -21.40 2.44 -11.48
N ARG A 27 -21.75 3.51 -10.77
CA ARG A 27 -20.76 4.42 -10.17
C ARG A 27 -19.86 3.69 -9.18
N ASP A 28 -20.43 2.88 -8.30
CA ASP A 28 -19.68 2.11 -7.30
C ASP A 28 -18.78 1.07 -7.96
N ARG A 29 -19.31 0.35 -8.98
CA ARG A 29 -18.52 -0.59 -9.76
C ARG A 29 -17.33 0.10 -10.43
N ARG A 30 -17.59 1.24 -11.08
CA ARG A 30 -16.55 2.03 -11.76
C ARG A 30 -15.52 2.59 -10.79
N SER A 31 -15.95 3.05 -9.62
CA SER A 31 -15.06 3.52 -8.55
C SER A 31 -14.08 2.42 -8.13
N LYS A 32 -14.56 1.18 -7.92
CA LYS A 32 -13.72 0.04 -7.56
C LYS A 32 -12.69 -0.31 -8.63
N VAL A 33 -13.08 -0.28 -9.91
CA VAL A 33 -12.17 -0.53 -11.03
C VAL A 33 -11.09 0.54 -11.09
N ILE A 34 -11.47 1.82 -11.02
CA ILE A 34 -10.51 2.95 -11.04
C ILE A 34 -9.55 2.84 -9.85
N HIS A 35 -10.06 2.49 -8.67
CA HIS A 35 -9.23 2.34 -7.48
C HIS A 35 -8.22 1.19 -7.65
N ALA A 36 -8.65 0.02 -8.11
CA ALA A 36 -7.76 -1.11 -8.36
C ALA A 36 -6.69 -0.78 -9.42
N ASP A 37 -7.06 -0.10 -10.50
CA ASP A 37 -6.12 0.33 -11.54
C ASP A 37 -5.11 1.36 -10.99
N ALA A 38 -5.57 2.29 -10.16
CA ALA A 38 -4.71 3.27 -9.50
C ALA A 38 -3.72 2.60 -8.53
N GLU A 39 -4.18 1.65 -7.73
CA GLU A 39 -3.31 0.86 -6.84
C GLU A 39 -2.27 0.06 -7.62
N PHE A 40 -2.67 -0.56 -8.74
CA PHE A 40 -1.73 -1.28 -9.61
C PHE A 40 -0.65 -0.36 -10.19
N GLN A 41 -1.04 0.81 -10.69
CA GLN A 41 -0.08 1.80 -11.20
C GLN A 41 0.86 2.32 -10.12
N ALA A 42 0.35 2.56 -8.91
CA ALA A 42 1.14 2.97 -7.76
C ALA A 42 2.16 1.89 -7.38
N ALA A 43 1.73 0.62 -7.29
CA ALA A 43 2.61 -0.51 -6.99
C ALA A 43 3.71 -0.67 -8.06
N GLN A 44 3.35 -0.59 -9.35
CA GLN A 44 4.33 -0.67 -10.44
C GLN A 44 5.37 0.45 -10.35
N THR A 45 4.93 1.67 -10.04
CA THR A 45 5.82 2.83 -9.87
C THR A 45 6.77 2.62 -8.69
N LEU A 46 6.29 2.08 -7.57
CA LEU A 46 7.11 1.76 -6.41
C LEU A 46 8.15 0.68 -6.70
N VAL A 47 7.78 -0.37 -7.43
CA VAL A 47 8.72 -1.42 -7.87
C VAL A 47 9.82 -0.83 -8.75
N ASN A 48 9.45 0.01 -9.71
CA ASN A 48 10.41 0.68 -10.58
C ASN A 48 11.36 1.59 -9.77
N ALA A 49 10.84 2.36 -8.83
CA ALA A 49 11.63 3.20 -7.95
C ALA A 49 12.60 2.37 -7.09
N ALA A 50 12.15 1.25 -6.54
CA ALA A 50 12.99 0.32 -5.78
C ALA A 50 14.11 -0.28 -6.64
N ALA A 51 13.81 -0.66 -7.88
CA ALA A 51 14.82 -1.17 -8.82
C ALA A 51 15.88 -0.11 -9.15
N ILE A 52 15.47 1.14 -9.36
CA ILE A 52 16.39 2.26 -9.58
C ILE A 52 17.27 2.48 -8.34
N LEU A 53 16.70 2.49 -7.14
CA LEU A 53 17.46 2.64 -5.89
C LEU A 53 18.44 1.49 -5.66
N ALA A 54 18.07 0.26 -6.01
CA ALA A 54 18.94 -0.91 -5.92
C ALA A 54 20.08 -0.88 -6.94
N SER A 55 19.86 -0.27 -8.12
CA SER A 55 20.90 -0.16 -9.16
C SER A 55 22.04 0.78 -8.77
N ALA A 56 21.79 1.74 -7.88
CA ALA A 56 22.80 2.66 -7.37
C ALA A 56 23.43 2.12 -6.08
N PRO A 57 24.74 1.83 -6.04
CA PRO A 57 25.42 1.42 -4.81
C PRO A 57 25.24 2.47 -3.71
N GLY A 58 24.67 2.06 -2.57
CA GLY A 58 24.38 2.96 -1.44
C GLY A 58 23.05 3.72 -1.53
N GLY A 59 22.25 3.58 -2.59
CA GLY A 59 20.95 4.24 -2.73
C GLY A 59 19.97 3.91 -1.61
N MET A 60 19.90 2.63 -1.23
CA MET A 60 19.09 2.18 -0.08
C MET A 60 19.58 2.74 1.26
N GLN A 61 20.90 2.89 1.42
CA GLN A 61 21.49 3.48 2.62
C GLN A 61 21.13 4.97 2.74
N LEU A 62 21.16 5.72 1.64
CA LEU A 62 20.75 7.13 1.63
C LEU A 62 19.26 7.30 1.93
N ARG A 63 18.40 6.46 1.34
CA ARG A 63 16.95 6.44 1.65
C ARG A 63 16.72 6.17 3.13
N TYR A 64 17.46 5.24 3.71
CA TYR A 64 17.42 4.95 5.14
C TYR A 64 17.79 6.17 5.98
N LEU A 65 18.91 6.84 5.68
CA LEU A 65 19.30 8.07 6.37
C LEU A 65 18.28 9.21 6.22
N GLN A 66 17.65 9.35 5.04
CA GLN A 66 16.57 10.32 4.83
C GLN A 66 15.35 10.02 5.71
N THR A 67 14.91 8.75 5.77
CA THR A 67 13.78 8.35 6.62
C THR A 67 14.09 8.61 8.10
N LEU A 68 15.34 8.38 8.53
CA LEU A 68 15.77 8.71 9.89
C LEU A 68 15.76 10.22 10.15
N ALA A 69 16.17 11.03 9.19
CA ALA A 69 16.12 12.49 9.32
C ALA A 69 14.68 13.00 9.40
N GLU A 70 13.77 12.47 8.57
CA GLU A 70 12.34 12.80 8.61
C GLU A 70 11.71 12.42 9.95
N ILE A 71 11.95 11.20 10.45
CA ILE A 71 11.43 10.73 11.75
C ILE A 71 12.02 11.55 12.91
N ALA A 72 13.31 11.91 12.85
CA ALA A 72 13.96 12.71 13.89
C ALA A 72 13.41 14.15 13.97
N VAL A 73 12.92 14.69 12.85
CA VAL A 73 12.22 15.99 12.82
C VAL A 73 10.80 15.86 13.38
N GLU A 74 10.12 14.74 13.14
CA GLU A 74 8.71 14.55 13.51
C GLU A 74 8.50 14.06 14.96
N ASN A 75 9.46 13.33 15.57
CA ASN A 75 9.30 12.71 16.90
C ASN A 75 10.51 12.90 17.82
N ASN A 76 10.42 13.85 18.76
CA ASN A 76 11.43 14.13 19.79
C ASN A 76 11.55 13.04 20.91
N SER A 77 11.09 11.78 20.75
CA SER A 77 11.27 10.80 21.85
C SER A 77 11.12 9.29 21.61
N THR A 78 10.65 8.79 20.47
CA THR A 78 10.59 7.31 20.27
C THR A 78 11.14 6.92 18.91
N VAL A 79 12.43 6.62 18.87
CA VAL A 79 13.10 6.07 17.67
C VAL A 79 12.78 4.58 17.59
N VAL A 80 11.74 4.21 16.83
CA VAL A 80 11.48 2.82 16.49
C VAL A 80 12.43 2.43 15.36
N PHE A 81 13.53 1.76 15.72
CA PHE A 81 14.55 1.33 14.79
C PHE A 81 14.20 -0.08 14.27
N PRO A 82 13.85 -0.26 12.98
CA PRO A 82 13.74 -1.59 12.41
C PRO A 82 15.16 -2.16 12.23
N MET A 83 15.61 -2.94 13.20
CA MET A 83 16.88 -3.66 13.13
C MET A 83 16.78 -4.79 12.10
N PRO A 84 17.70 -4.89 11.12
CA PRO A 84 17.79 -6.03 10.22
C PRO A 84 17.94 -7.33 11.01
N ILE A 85 17.07 -8.31 10.77
CA ILE A 85 17.09 -9.62 11.46
C ILE A 85 18.45 -10.32 11.28
N ASP A 86 19.16 -10.05 10.18
CA ASP A 86 20.49 -10.61 9.93
C ASP A 86 21.56 -10.15 10.94
N LEU A 87 21.41 -8.97 11.56
CA LEU A 87 22.29 -8.51 12.64
C LEU A 87 21.95 -9.15 13.99
N ILE A 88 20.72 -9.63 14.16
CA ILE A 88 20.21 -10.21 15.41
C ILE A 88 20.37 -11.75 15.41
N LYS A 89 20.38 -12.38 14.23
CA LYS A 89 20.59 -13.83 14.05
C LYS A 89 21.78 -14.40 14.83
N PRO A 90 22.98 -13.80 14.80
CA PRO A 90 24.12 -14.32 15.56
C PRO A 90 23.87 -14.31 17.07
N PHE A 91 23.22 -13.28 17.60
CA PHE A 91 22.88 -13.17 19.02
C PHE A 91 21.80 -14.18 19.42
N LEU A 92 20.78 -14.38 18.58
CA LEU A 92 19.74 -15.38 18.82
C LEU A 92 20.30 -16.81 18.81
N GLN A 93 21.23 -17.11 17.89
CA GLN A 93 21.88 -18.41 17.81
C GLN A 93 22.76 -18.70 19.05
N ILE A 94 23.45 -17.70 19.58
CA ILE A 94 24.24 -17.83 20.82
C ILE A 94 23.33 -18.17 22.00
N ILE A 95 22.18 -17.48 22.13
CA ILE A 95 21.19 -17.74 23.18
C ILE A 95 20.57 -19.15 23.02
N GLU A 96 20.32 -19.59 21.79
CA GLU A 96 19.74 -20.91 21.49
C GLU A 96 20.73 -22.07 21.76
N GLN A 97 22.02 -21.85 21.55
CA GLN A 97 23.06 -22.83 21.91
C GLN A 97 23.25 -22.95 23.42
N GLU A 98 23.14 -21.85 24.17
CA GLU A 98 23.21 -21.89 25.64
C GLU A 98 22.02 -22.64 26.26
N ALA A 99 20.84 -22.60 25.62
CA ALA A 99 19.65 -23.35 26.02
C ALA A 99 19.79 -24.87 25.78
N LYS A 100 20.46 -25.30 24.69
CA LYS A 100 20.69 -26.72 24.37
C LYS A 100 21.77 -27.40 25.21
N GLY A 101 22.61 -26.64 25.91
CA GLY A 101 23.67 -27.17 26.79
C GLY A 101 23.20 -27.68 28.16
N LYS A 102 21.92 -27.51 28.53
CA LYS A 102 21.40 -27.86 29.87
C LYS A 102 20.57 -29.15 29.95
N THR A 103 20.44 -29.91 28.86
CA THR A 103 19.70 -31.20 28.85
C THR A 103 20.60 -32.36 28.47
N THR A 104 21.59 -32.67 29.30
CA THR A 104 22.04 -34.06 29.47
C THR A 104 22.46 -34.25 30.91
N PRO A 105 21.68 -34.99 31.71
CA PRO A 105 22.26 -35.82 32.74
C PRO A 105 21.96 -37.29 32.48
N SER A 106 23.03 -38.09 32.63
CA SER A 106 23.16 -39.56 32.58
C SER A 106 23.09 -40.25 31.23
#